data_AF-A0A3C0PLM0-F1
#
_entry.id   AF-A0A3C0PLM0-F1
#
_cell.length_a   1.000
_cell.length_b   1.000
_cell.length_c   1.000
_cell.angle_alpha   90.00
_cell.angle_beta   90.00
_cell.angle_gamma   90.00
#
_symmetry.space_group_name_H-M   'P 1'
#
loop_
_entity.id
_entity.type
_entity.pdbx_description
1 polymer ?
#
loop_
_entity_poly.entity_id
_entity_poly.type
_entity_poly.pdbx_seq_one_letter_code
_entity_poly.pdbx_strand_id
1 'polypeptide(L)' 'MTDTVTFTLDGAEVSAPVGQTIWDVTKGQGFIIPHLCHRDEPGYRADGNCRACMVEVEGERT' A
#
# COMPACT_ATOMS: atom_id res chain seq x y z
N MET A 1 -15.11 14.48 -7.98
CA MET A 1 -15.39 13.07 -7.60
C MET A 1 -14.04 12.40 -7.49
N THR A 2 -13.80 11.62 -6.44
CA THR A 2 -12.54 10.90 -6.32
C THR A 2 -12.72 9.56 -7.00
N ASP A 3 -12.01 9.33 -8.11
CA ASP A 3 -12.06 8.05 -8.80
C ASP A 3 -11.53 6.95 -7.87
N THR A 4 -12.21 5.81 -7.86
CA THR A 4 -11.87 4.66 -7.01
C THR A 4 -11.50 3.46 -7.87
N VAL A 5 -10.52 2.69 -7.40
CA VAL A 5 -10.15 1.39 -7.96
C VAL A 5 -10.51 0.28 -6.97
N THR A 6 -11.08 -0.80 -7.48
CA THR A 6 -11.37 -2.02 -6.70
C THR A 6 -10.38 -3.11 -7.10
N PHE A 7 -9.79 -3.78 -6.12
CA PHE A 7 -8.81 -4.85 -6.31
C PHE A 7 -8.85 -5.83 -5.14
N THR A 8 -8.16 -6.97 -5.29
CA THR A 8 -8.01 -7.97 -4.24
C THR A 8 -6.71 -7.77 -3.49
N LEU A 9 -6.77 -7.72 -2.16
CA LEU A 9 -5.61 -7.64 -1.25
C LEU A 9 -5.73 -8.78 -0.23
N ASP A 10 -4.77 -9.70 -0.22
CA ASP A 10 -4.76 -10.88 0.68
C ASP A 10 -6.09 -11.66 0.68
N GLY A 11 -6.73 -11.76 -0.48
CA GLY A 11 -8.02 -12.45 -0.67
C GLY A 11 -9.27 -11.64 -0.28
N ALA A 12 -9.12 -10.41 0.22
CA ALA A 12 -10.22 -9.50 0.50
C ALA A 12 -10.42 -8.50 -0.65
N GLU A 13 -11.68 -8.18 -0.97
CA GLU A 13 -12.02 -7.11 -1.91
C GLU A 13 -11.87 -5.75 -1.22
N VAL A 14 -11.10 -4.85 -1.85
CA VAL A 14 -10.81 -3.51 -1.32
C VAL A 14 -11.06 -2.47 -2.41
N SER A 15 -11.71 -1.37 -2.04
CA SER A 15 -11.87 -0.18 -2.88
C SER A 15 -11.12 1.01 -2.29
N ALA A 16 -10.27 1.65 -3.08
CA ALA A 16 -9.46 2.78 -2.65
C ALA A 16 -9.46 3.93 -3.69
N PRO A 17 -9.31 5.19 -3.25
CA PRO A 17 -9.03 6.31 -4.14
C PRO A 17 -7.82 6.08 -5.02
N VAL A 18 -7.93 6.47 -6.29
CA VAL A 18 -6.77 6.51 -7.21
C VAL A 18 -5.69 7.41 -6.63
N GLY A 19 -4.44 6.95 -6.67
CA GLY A 19 -3.26 7.67 -6.18
C GLY A 19 -2.82 7.31 -4.76
N GLN A 20 -3.59 6.51 -4.03
CA GLN A 20 -3.09 5.91 -2.78
C GLN A 20 -2.08 4.80 -3.07
N THR A 21 -1.08 4.68 -2.19
CA THR A 21 -0.14 3.55 -2.24
C THR A 21 -0.77 2.31 -1.61
N ILE A 22 -0.29 1.10 -1.96
CA ILE A 22 -0.72 -0.14 -1.30
C ILE A 22 -0.54 -0.03 0.22
N TRP A 23 0.57 0.58 0.65
CA TRP A 23 0.84 0.82 2.07
C TRP A 23 -0.23 1.70 2.74
N ASP A 24 -0.69 2.77 2.08
CA ASP A 24 -1.79 3.61 2.59
C ASP A 24 -3.10 2.84 2.71
N VAL A 25 -3.42 2.00 1.73
CA VAL A 25 -4.66 1.22 1.70
C VAL A 25 -4.74 0.22 2.87
N THR A 26 -3.60 -0.32 3.31
CA THR A 26 -3.57 -1.25 4.45
C THR A 26 -3.92 -0.60 5.78
N LYS A 27 -3.77 0.73 5.90
CA LYS A 27 -4.04 1.45 7.15
C LYS A 27 -5.52 1.31 7.54
N GLY A 28 -5.76 0.75 8.72
CA GLY A 28 -7.12 0.62 9.26
C GLY A 28 -7.94 -0.53 8.68
N GLN A 29 -7.36 -1.37 7.80
CA GLN A 29 -8.03 -2.53 7.22
C GLN A 29 -7.58 -3.87 7.83
N GLY A 30 -6.76 -3.84 8.89
CA GLY A 30 -6.26 -5.04 9.56
C GLY A 30 -5.03 -5.67 8.88
N PHE A 31 -4.63 -5.16 7.72
CA PHE A 31 -3.39 -5.51 7.05
C PHE A 31 -2.25 -4.63 7.58
N ILE A 32 -1.11 -5.23 7.92
CA ILE A 32 0.07 -4.49 8.39
C ILE A 32 1.23 -4.83 7.47
N ILE A 33 1.65 -3.84 6.68
CA ILE A 33 2.89 -3.94 5.91
C ILE A 33 4.05 -3.39 6.76
N PRO A 34 5.05 -4.21 7.09
CA PRO A 34 6.19 -3.77 7.89
C PRO A 34 7.03 -2.75 7.13
N HIS A 35 7.54 -1.75 7.85
CA HIS A 35 8.32 -0.66 7.27
C HIS A 35 9.21 -0.01 8.33
N LEU A 36 10.36 0.51 7.91
CA LEU A 36 11.28 1.27 8.77
C LEU A 36 11.63 2.66 8.21
N CYS A 37 11.54 2.85 6.89
CA CYS A 37 11.98 4.06 6.21
C CYS A 37 10.84 4.99 5.76
N HIS A 38 9.61 4.74 6.19
CA HIS A 38 8.45 5.55 5.86
C HIS A 38 7.58 5.73 7.11
N ARG A 39 6.84 6.84 7.19
CA ARG A 39 5.92 7.11 8.31
C ARG A 39 4.87 8.12 7.85
N ASP A 40 3.68 8.04 8.45
CA ASP A 40 2.62 9.03 8.28
C ASP A 40 2.90 10.28 9.13
N GLU A 41 4.03 10.93 8.87
CA GLU A 41 4.47 12.15 9.56
C GLU A 41 5.10 13.14 8.58
N PRO A 42 4.91 14.46 8.79
CA PRO A 42 5.53 15.48 7.97
C PRO A 42 7.05 15.27 7.85
N GLY A 43 7.54 15.27 6.60
CA GLY A 43 8.97 15.09 6.30
C GLY A 43 9.41 13.64 6.07
N TYR A 44 8.59 12.63 6.38
CA TYR A 44 8.90 11.23 6.10
C TYR A 44 8.42 10.80 4.71
N ARG A 45 9.33 10.81 3.74
CA ARG A 45 9.05 10.35 2.37
C ARG A 45 9.10 8.82 2.29
N ALA A 46 8.50 8.26 1.23
CA ALA A 46 8.58 6.83 0.95
C ALA A 46 9.91 6.50 0.25
N ASP A 47 11.01 6.45 1.02
CA ASP A 47 12.37 6.35 0.45
C ASP A 47 12.72 4.96 -0.10
N GLY A 48 11.98 3.91 0.27
CA GLY A 48 12.21 2.55 -0.23
C GLY A 48 13.53 1.89 0.22
N ASN A 49 14.23 2.46 1.19
CA ASN A 49 15.55 1.99 1.65
C ASN A 49 15.49 0.70 2.48
N CYS A 50 14.46 0.51 3.31
CA CYS A 50 14.39 -0.64 4.23
C CYS A 50 13.99 -1.95 3.55
N ARG A 51 13.33 -1.87 2.39
CA ARG A 51 12.77 -3.01 1.64
C ARG A 51 11.85 -3.93 2.46
N ALA A 52 11.38 -3.50 3.64
CA ALA A 52 10.50 -4.30 4.48
C ALA A 52 9.07 -4.33 3.94
N CYS A 53 8.66 -3.29 3.20
CA CYS A 53 7.30 -3.15 2.67
C CYS A 53 7.10 -3.81 1.30
N MET A 54 7.89 -4.82 0.97
CA MET A 54 7.73 -5.59 -0.27
C MET A 54 6.47 -6.45 -0.20
N VAL A 55 5.78 -6.55 -1.33
CA VAL A 55 4.60 -7.40 -1.53
C VAL A 55 4.75 -8.15 -2.85
N GLU A 56 3.97 -9.20 -3.04
CA GLU A 56 3.82 -9.87 -4.33
C GLU A 56 2.61 -9.27 -5.06
N VAL A 57 2.77 -8.99 -6.36
CA VAL A 57 1.68 -8.53 -7.22
C VAL A 57 1.54 -9.51 -8.37
N GLU A 58 0.36 -10.11 -8.49
CA GLU A 58 0.05 -11.06 -9.57
C GLU A 58 0.24 -10.38 -10.93
N GLY A 59 1.06 -10.98 -11.79
CA GLY A 59 1.35 -10.48 -13.14
C GLY A 59 2.44 -9.39 -13.24
N GLU A 60 3.03 -8.90 -12.15
CA GLU A 60 4.04 -7.83 -12.21
C GLU A 60 5.35 -8.27 -12.91
N ARG A 61 5.68 -9.57 -12.86
CA ARG A 61 6.97 -10.11 -13.32
C ARG A 61 6.84 -11.21 -14.39
N THR A 62 5.74 -11.23 -15.14
CA THR A 62 5.45 -12.19 -16.22
C THR A 62 5.51 -11.58 -17.60
#